data_AF-A0A1G7QZ17-F1
#
_entry.id   AF-A0A1G7QZ17-F1
#
_cell.length_a   1.000
_cell.length_b   1.000
_cell.length_c   1.000
_cell.angle_alpha   90.00
_cell.angle_beta   90.00
_cell.angle_gamma   90.00
#
_symmetry.space_group_name_H-M   'P 1'
#
loop_
_entity.id
_entity.type
_entity.pdbx_description
1 polymer ?
#
loop_
_entity_poly.entity_id
_entity_poly.type
_entity_poly.pdbx_seq_one_letter_code
_entity_poly.pdbx_strand_id
1 'polypeptide(L)'
;MNTKYYNPVLAVCLTRCIQARDWAQLYSMLKKLSNTDFRNAESLIAEVILPEEDNDGFWLVYNQLVRYRCKAFMVCIVRSTARLVSSGKFSLASKNAKSVFEFLNEEPLDVRMKFVKMILPLIADETEADRLFSEVDVESEEALLNQCLLCGTEIAYYTMFKHLKQNDAERDVVVSCIKKLIKTKTDKAFNMASVLQSYFDVEKQHGVYALKLEPYEMNYLDSSYKTFLKVLNRI
;
A
#
# COMPACT_ATOMS: atom_id res chain seq x y z
N MET A 1 0.95 19.99 -16.58
CA MET A 1 1.92 18.92 -16.92
C MET A 1 3.31 19.48 -16.73
N ASN A 2 4.09 18.92 -15.82
CA ASN A 2 5.47 19.34 -15.58
C ASN A 2 6.37 18.50 -16.49
N THR A 3 6.79 19.05 -17.64
CA THR A 3 7.61 18.33 -18.62
C THR A 3 9.04 18.23 -18.11
N LYS A 4 9.32 17.21 -17.29
CA LYS A 4 10.69 16.80 -17.00
C LYS A 4 11.35 16.40 -18.32
N TYR A 5 12.44 17.07 -18.67
CA TYR A 5 13.25 16.71 -19.82
C TYR A 5 14.14 15.52 -19.44
N TYR A 6 13.89 14.36 -20.03
CA TYR A 6 14.73 13.18 -19.87
C TYR A 6 15.74 13.11 -21.01
N ASN A 7 16.95 12.59 -20.74
CA ASN A 7 17.92 12.31 -21.79
C ASN A 7 17.31 11.31 -22.80
N PRO A 8 17.09 11.71 -24.07
CA PRO A 8 16.34 10.90 -25.03
C PRO A 8 17.07 9.61 -25.40
N VAL A 9 18.41 9.61 -25.41
CA VAL A 9 19.20 8.41 -25.71
C VAL A 9 19.04 7.38 -24.60
N LEU A 10 19.14 7.83 -23.34
CA LEU A 10 18.92 6.98 -22.17
C LEU A 10 17.51 6.39 -22.18
N ALA A 11 16.51 7.19 -22.55
CA ALA A 11 15.12 6.76 -22.59
C ALA A 11 14.84 5.68 -23.63
N VAL A 12 15.34 5.85 -24.85
CA VAL A 12 15.22 4.85 -25.91
C VAL A 12 15.91 3.54 -25.51
N CYS A 13 17.14 3.63 -24.97
CA CYS A 13 17.88 2.45 -24.54
C CYS A 13 17.18 1.69 -23.41
N LEU A 14 16.70 2.38 -22.37
CA LEU A 14 15.98 1.76 -21.24
C LEU A 14 14.69 1.08 -21.71
N THR A 15 13.90 1.79 -22.53
CA THR A 15 12.65 1.27 -23.07
C THR A 15 12.91 0.00 -23.89
N ARG A 16 13.93 0.03 -24.77
CA ARG A 16 14.29 -1.14 -25.59
C ARG A 16 14.71 -2.33 -24.75
N CYS A 17 15.56 -2.14 -23.73
CA CYS A 17 16.00 -3.24 -22.86
C CYS A 17 14.81 -3.86 -22.12
N ILE A 18 13.92 -3.01 -21.58
CA ILE A 18 12.75 -3.44 -20.83
C ILE A 18 11.76 -4.18 -21.73
N GLN A 19 11.43 -3.64 -22.91
CA GLN A 19 10.50 -4.29 -23.85
C GLN A 19 11.05 -5.60 -24.41
N ALA A 20 12.35 -5.66 -24.71
CA ALA A 20 13.01 -6.88 -25.16
C ALA A 20 13.26 -7.90 -24.02
N ARG A 21 12.95 -7.53 -22.76
CA ARG A 21 13.25 -8.33 -21.55
C ARG A 21 14.74 -8.71 -21.44
N ASP A 22 15.62 -7.85 -21.96
CA ASP A 22 17.08 -8.03 -21.91
C ASP A 22 17.63 -7.44 -20.60
N TRP A 23 17.48 -8.22 -19.53
CA TRP A 23 17.90 -7.82 -18.18
C TRP A 23 19.42 -7.67 -18.06
N ALA A 24 20.20 -8.47 -18.79
CA ALA A 24 21.65 -8.39 -18.78
C ALA A 24 22.13 -7.04 -19.34
N GLN A 25 21.57 -6.60 -20.47
CA GLN A 25 21.85 -5.28 -21.03
C GLN A 25 21.36 -4.16 -20.11
N LEU A 26 20.16 -4.28 -19.54
CA LEU A 26 19.62 -3.32 -18.58
C LEU A 26 20.56 -3.11 -17.39
N TYR A 27 20.99 -4.18 -16.73
CA TYR A 27 21.88 -4.11 -15.57
C TYR A 27 23.26 -3.57 -15.91
N SER A 28 23.81 -3.98 -17.06
CA SER A 28 25.09 -3.48 -17.56
C SER A 28 25.05 -1.97 -17.80
N MET A 29 23.96 -1.48 -18.37
CA MET A 29 23.76 -0.06 -18.60
C MET A 29 23.60 0.71 -17.28
N LEU A 30 22.68 0.29 -16.41
CA LEU A 30 22.42 0.94 -15.12
C LEU A 30 23.70 1.03 -14.26
N LYS A 31 24.55 0.00 -14.30
CA LYS A 31 25.82 -0.04 -13.55
C LYS A 31 26.83 1.02 -14.02
N LYS A 32 26.77 1.44 -15.29
CA LYS A 32 27.70 2.39 -15.90
C LYS A 32 27.28 3.86 -15.74
N LEU A 33 26.05 4.10 -15.29
CA LEU A 33 25.53 5.46 -15.13
C LEU A 33 26.22 6.19 -13.97
N SER A 34 26.37 7.51 -14.15
CA SER A 34 26.70 8.39 -13.03
C SER A 34 25.56 8.39 -12.01
N ASN A 35 25.81 8.87 -10.78
CA ASN A 35 24.75 8.99 -9.77
C ASN A 35 23.58 9.87 -10.24
N THR A 36 23.86 10.92 -11.02
CA THR A 36 22.82 11.81 -11.56
C THR A 36 22.02 11.10 -12.65
N ASP A 37 22.70 10.43 -13.58
CA ASP A 37 22.04 9.71 -14.67
C ASP A 37 21.24 8.51 -14.16
N PHE A 38 21.71 7.85 -13.10
CA PHE A 38 20.98 6.76 -12.46
C PHE A 38 19.67 7.25 -11.84
N ARG A 39 19.66 8.40 -11.14
CA ARG A 39 18.41 8.98 -10.61
C ARG A 39 17.45 9.41 -11.72
N ASN A 40 17.98 9.89 -12.84
CA ASN A 40 17.19 10.20 -14.03
C ASN A 40 16.59 8.93 -14.65
N ALA A 41 17.37 7.85 -14.75
CA ALA A 41 16.90 6.54 -15.19
C ALA A 41 15.80 5.99 -14.27
N GLU A 42 16.01 6.04 -12.95
CA GLU A 42 15.02 5.62 -11.94
C GLU A 42 13.70 6.38 -12.12
N SER A 43 13.78 7.71 -12.24
CA SER A 43 12.59 8.54 -12.45
C SER A 43 11.90 8.27 -13.78
N LEU A 44 12.66 8.04 -14.86
CA LEU A 44 12.10 7.70 -16.17
C LEU A 44 11.40 6.33 -16.13
N ILE A 45 12.04 5.33 -15.54
CA ILE A 45 11.47 3.99 -15.40
C ILE A 45 10.14 4.08 -14.64
N ALA A 46 10.10 4.79 -13.51
CA ALA A 46 8.91 4.89 -12.66
C ALA A 46 7.78 5.76 -13.25
N GLU A 47 8.12 6.85 -13.95
CA GLU A 47 7.12 7.84 -14.39
C GLU A 47 6.70 7.69 -15.85
N VAL A 48 7.47 6.94 -16.65
CA VAL A 48 7.26 6.81 -18.10
C VAL A 48 7.19 5.36 -18.54
N ILE A 49 8.15 4.51 -18.18
CA ILE A 49 8.24 3.16 -18.78
C ILE A 49 7.29 2.17 -18.09
N LEU A 50 7.38 2.02 -16.77
CA LEU A 50 6.54 1.09 -16.00
C LEU A 50 5.04 1.34 -16.16
N PRO A 51 4.53 2.59 -16.19
CA PRO A 51 3.10 2.85 -16.39
C PRO A 51 2.51 2.38 -17.73
N GLU A 52 3.33 2.17 -18.76
CA GLU A 52 2.87 1.75 -20.09
C GLU A 52 2.70 0.23 -20.19
N GLU A 53 3.30 -0.53 -19.27
CA GLU A 53 3.14 -1.98 -19.19
C GLU A 53 1.70 -2.36 -18.77
N ASP A 54 1.29 -3.57 -19.10
CA ASP A 54 0.13 -4.19 -18.45
C ASP A 54 0.48 -4.62 -17.02
N ASN A 55 -0.50 -5.17 -16.27
CA ASN A 55 -0.27 -5.54 -14.88
C ASN A 55 0.88 -6.55 -14.73
N ASP A 56 0.90 -7.59 -15.56
CA ASP A 56 1.86 -8.67 -15.42
C ASP A 56 3.28 -8.23 -15.84
N GLY A 57 3.39 -7.47 -16.94
CA GLY A 57 4.61 -6.82 -17.39
C GLY A 57 5.16 -5.84 -16.37
N PHE A 58 4.30 -5.02 -15.74
CA PHE A 58 4.68 -4.12 -14.66
C PHE A 58 5.38 -4.87 -13.52
N TRP A 59 4.73 -5.92 -12.99
CA TRP A 59 5.29 -6.70 -11.89
C TRP A 59 6.56 -7.45 -12.29
N LEU A 60 6.61 -7.98 -13.52
CA LEU A 60 7.81 -8.65 -14.04
C LEU A 60 9.02 -7.70 -14.05
N VAL A 61 8.83 -6.50 -14.61
CA VAL A 61 9.90 -5.50 -14.70
C VAL A 61 10.27 -5.00 -13.31
N TYR A 62 9.28 -4.71 -12.45
CA TYR A 62 9.53 -4.27 -11.08
C TYR A 62 10.33 -5.30 -10.27
N ASN A 63 10.02 -6.59 -10.43
CA ASN A 63 10.75 -7.69 -9.78
C ASN A 63 12.24 -7.68 -10.15
N GLN A 64 12.57 -7.49 -11.43
CA GLN A 64 13.95 -7.40 -11.89
C GLN A 64 14.68 -6.18 -11.28
N LEU A 65 14.02 -5.03 -11.25
CA LEU A 65 14.59 -3.79 -10.73
C LEU A 65 14.84 -3.84 -9.22
N VAL A 66 13.87 -4.35 -8.45
CA VAL A 66 13.98 -4.43 -6.99
C VAL A 66 15.03 -5.47 -6.57
N ARG A 67 15.17 -6.58 -7.30
CA ARG A 67 16.26 -7.56 -7.10
C ARG A 67 17.63 -7.00 -7.46
N TYR A 68 17.70 -6.13 -8.48
CA TYR A 68 18.95 -5.48 -8.84
C TYR A 68 19.41 -4.47 -7.79
N ARG A 69 18.54 -3.56 -7.36
CA ARG A 69 18.80 -2.55 -6.32
C ARG A 69 17.53 -2.17 -5.55
N CYS A 70 17.19 -2.97 -4.55
CA CYS A 70 15.98 -2.82 -3.73
C CYS A 70 15.77 -1.39 -3.22
N LYS A 71 16.76 -0.83 -2.52
CA LYS A 71 16.67 0.53 -1.93
C LYS A 71 16.39 1.64 -2.95
N ALA A 72 16.92 1.52 -4.16
CA ALA A 72 16.72 2.53 -5.21
C ALA A 72 15.33 2.41 -5.83
N PHE A 73 14.94 1.19 -6.21
CA PHE A 73 13.72 0.97 -6.97
C PHE A 73 12.46 0.84 -6.11
N MET A 74 12.58 0.72 -4.78
CA MET A 74 11.43 0.62 -3.88
C MET A 74 10.42 1.77 -4.05
N VAL A 75 10.89 3.01 -4.25
CA VAL A 75 10.00 4.17 -4.39
C VAL A 75 9.36 4.24 -5.78
N CYS A 76 9.92 3.54 -6.78
CA CYS A 76 9.38 3.51 -8.14
C CYS A 76 7.98 2.92 -8.19
N ILE A 77 7.68 2.00 -7.27
CA ILE A 77 6.37 1.36 -7.19
C ILE A 77 5.27 2.38 -6.96
N VAL A 78 5.46 3.34 -6.05
CA VAL A 78 4.41 4.32 -5.70
C VAL A 78 4.01 5.15 -6.93
N ARG A 79 5.00 5.65 -7.67
CA ARG A 79 4.77 6.54 -8.82
C ARG A 79 4.10 5.82 -9.98
N SER A 80 4.49 4.57 -10.20
CA SER A 80 3.96 3.74 -11.29
C SER A 80 2.57 3.20 -10.94
N THR A 81 2.41 2.62 -9.74
CA THR A 81 1.17 2.03 -9.26
C THR A 81 0.03 3.04 -9.26
N ALA A 82 0.26 4.30 -8.86
CA ALA A 82 -0.79 5.31 -8.90
C ALA A 82 -1.42 5.48 -10.30
N ARG A 83 -0.62 5.33 -11.37
CA ARG A 83 -1.10 5.38 -12.77
C ARG A 83 -1.77 4.07 -13.22
N LEU A 84 -1.26 2.92 -12.79
CA LEU A 84 -1.91 1.64 -13.08
C LEU A 84 -3.27 1.54 -12.38
N VAL A 85 -3.37 2.05 -11.15
CA VAL A 85 -4.64 2.12 -10.40
C VAL A 85 -5.64 3.03 -11.11
N SER A 86 -5.23 4.24 -11.51
CA SER A 86 -6.14 5.17 -12.21
C SER A 86 -6.58 4.69 -13.59
N SER A 87 -5.80 3.82 -14.23
CA SER A 87 -6.16 3.18 -15.51
C SER A 87 -6.87 1.83 -15.35
N GLY A 88 -7.13 1.38 -14.11
CA GLY A 88 -7.81 0.10 -13.84
C GLY A 88 -6.99 -1.14 -14.19
N LYS A 89 -5.66 -1.00 -14.36
CA LYS A 89 -4.76 -2.10 -14.72
C LYS A 89 -4.09 -2.75 -13.52
N PHE A 90 -4.07 -2.10 -12.36
CA PHE A 90 -3.34 -2.60 -11.19
C PHE A 90 -4.06 -3.78 -10.50
N SER A 91 -3.33 -4.87 -10.26
CA SER A 91 -3.76 -5.95 -9.36
C SER A 91 -2.56 -6.70 -8.78
N LEU A 92 -2.66 -7.07 -7.50
CA LEU A 92 -1.69 -7.92 -6.78
C LEU A 92 -1.88 -9.41 -7.08
N ALA A 93 -2.92 -9.81 -7.82
CA ALA A 93 -3.23 -11.21 -8.09
C ALA A 93 -2.32 -11.87 -9.16
N SER A 94 -1.42 -11.11 -9.81
CA SER A 94 -0.56 -11.66 -10.87
C SER A 94 0.53 -12.58 -10.32
N LYS A 95 0.96 -13.54 -11.14
CA LYS A 95 2.08 -14.42 -10.80
C LYS A 95 3.37 -13.63 -10.55
N ASN A 96 3.61 -12.58 -11.32
CA ASN A 96 4.79 -11.75 -11.15
C ASN A 96 4.72 -10.87 -9.89
N ALA A 97 3.53 -10.44 -9.46
CA ALA A 97 3.36 -9.79 -8.15
C ALA A 97 3.77 -10.74 -7.03
N LYS A 98 3.35 -12.00 -7.10
CA LYS A 98 3.77 -13.03 -6.14
C LYS A 98 5.29 -13.18 -6.04
N SER A 99 5.99 -13.20 -7.17
CA SER A 99 7.47 -13.28 -7.16
C SER A 99 8.16 -12.06 -6.55
N VAL A 100 7.49 -10.90 -6.50
CA VAL A 100 7.97 -9.71 -5.78
C VAL A 100 7.77 -9.90 -4.28
N PHE A 101 6.62 -10.42 -3.85
CA PHE A 101 6.37 -10.73 -2.44
C PHE A 101 7.34 -11.79 -1.90
N GLU A 102 7.58 -12.86 -2.66
CA GLU A 102 8.58 -13.88 -2.33
C GLU A 102 9.96 -13.26 -2.09
N PHE A 103 10.39 -12.35 -2.96
CA PHE A 103 11.64 -11.61 -2.77
C PHE A 103 11.61 -10.70 -1.53
N LEU A 104 10.53 -9.94 -1.33
CA LEU A 104 10.40 -9.04 -0.17
C LEU A 104 10.37 -9.79 1.15
N ASN A 105 9.86 -11.02 1.18
CA ASN A 105 9.84 -11.85 2.38
C ASN A 105 11.22 -12.40 2.77
N GLU A 106 12.21 -12.34 1.88
CA GLU A 106 13.62 -12.57 2.21
C GLU A 106 14.30 -11.33 2.80
N GLU A 107 13.67 -10.15 2.70
CA GLU A 107 14.22 -8.89 3.18
C GLU A 107 13.84 -8.61 4.65
N PRO A 108 14.62 -7.78 5.37
CA PRO A 108 14.30 -7.34 6.72
C PRO A 108 12.88 -6.75 6.88
N LEU A 109 12.31 -6.88 8.07
CA LEU A 109 10.93 -6.45 8.35
C LEU A 109 10.68 -4.97 8.01
N ASP A 110 11.64 -4.08 8.24
CA ASP A 110 11.50 -2.65 7.93
C ASP A 110 11.35 -2.38 6.42
N VAL A 111 12.00 -3.19 5.57
CA VAL A 111 11.87 -3.15 4.12
C VAL A 111 10.47 -3.59 3.69
N ARG A 112 9.99 -4.73 4.21
CA ARG A 112 8.63 -5.24 3.98
C ARG A 112 7.58 -4.20 4.38
N MET A 113 7.70 -3.65 5.58
CA MET A 113 6.76 -2.66 6.11
C MET A 113 6.79 -1.36 5.32
N LYS A 114 7.95 -0.95 4.82
CA LYS A 114 8.06 0.21 3.93
C LYS A 114 7.33 -0.03 2.60
N PHE A 115 7.38 -1.24 2.06
CA PHE A 115 6.61 -1.61 0.87
C PHE A 115 5.09 -1.56 1.14
N VAL A 116 4.62 -2.17 2.24
CA VAL A 116 3.20 -2.12 2.63
C VAL A 116 2.72 -0.68 2.78
N LYS A 117 3.49 0.17 3.48
CA LYS A 117 3.19 1.59 3.63
C LYS A 117 3.09 2.35 2.31
N MET A 118 3.82 1.92 1.29
CA MET A 118 3.82 2.53 -0.05
C MET A 118 2.63 2.08 -0.90
N ILE A 119 2.19 0.84 -0.77
CA ILE A 119 1.15 0.25 -1.61
C ILE A 119 -0.24 0.39 -0.99
N LEU A 120 -0.40 0.15 0.31
CA LEU A 120 -1.70 0.18 0.98
C LEU A 120 -2.50 1.47 0.72
N PRO A 121 -1.91 2.69 0.70
CA PRO A 121 -2.67 3.90 0.38
C PRO A 121 -3.20 3.98 -1.06
N LEU A 122 -2.66 3.16 -1.97
CA LEU A 122 -3.02 3.15 -3.39
C LEU A 122 -4.10 2.10 -3.70
N ILE A 123 -4.41 1.22 -2.74
CA ILE A 123 -5.44 0.20 -2.88
C ILE A 123 -6.80 0.82 -2.54
N ALA A 124 -7.80 0.53 -3.36
CA ALA A 124 -9.21 0.90 -3.12
C ALA A 124 -10.14 -0.31 -3.03
N ASP A 125 -9.60 -1.53 -3.16
CA ASP A 125 -10.33 -2.79 -3.14
C ASP A 125 -9.97 -3.64 -1.92
N GLU A 126 -10.97 -4.20 -1.27
CA GLU A 126 -10.81 -5.05 -0.08
C GLU A 126 -9.99 -6.31 -0.39
N THR A 127 -10.25 -6.95 -1.53
CA THR A 127 -9.57 -8.18 -1.94
C THR A 127 -8.08 -7.94 -2.14
N GLU A 128 -7.73 -6.80 -2.72
CA GLU A 128 -6.34 -6.39 -2.91
C GLU A 128 -5.64 -6.08 -1.58
N ALA A 129 -6.34 -5.44 -0.63
CA ALA A 129 -5.79 -5.18 0.71
C ALA A 129 -5.57 -6.48 1.50
N ASP A 130 -6.55 -7.40 1.49
CA ASP A 130 -6.42 -8.73 2.08
C ASP A 130 -5.25 -9.48 1.45
N ARG A 131 -5.11 -9.41 0.12
CA ARG A 131 -4.02 -10.07 -0.60
C ARG A 131 -2.66 -9.52 -0.18
N LEU A 132 -2.51 -8.20 -0.08
CA LEU A 132 -1.27 -7.56 0.37
C LEU A 132 -0.80 -8.12 1.71
N PHE A 133 -1.70 -8.23 2.69
CA PHE A 133 -1.36 -8.75 4.02
C PHE A 133 -1.25 -10.27 4.08
N SER A 134 -1.83 -11.01 3.12
CA SER A 134 -1.66 -12.46 3.01
C SER A 134 -0.33 -12.88 2.37
N GLU A 135 0.23 -12.02 1.50
CA GLU A 135 1.45 -12.32 0.74
C GLU A 135 2.70 -11.74 1.42
N VAL A 136 2.58 -10.60 2.11
CA VAL A 136 3.68 -10.05 2.91
C VAL A 136 3.69 -10.75 4.27
N ASP A 137 4.81 -11.36 4.62
CA ASP A 137 5.00 -11.96 5.94
C ASP A 137 5.05 -10.84 7.00
N VAL A 138 3.92 -10.63 7.68
CA VAL A 138 3.81 -9.68 8.79
C VAL A 138 3.97 -10.46 10.09
N GLU A 139 5.14 -10.34 10.69
CA GLU A 139 5.57 -11.14 11.85
C GLU A 139 4.68 -11.01 13.09
N SER A 140 3.82 -9.99 13.18
CA SER A 140 2.91 -9.80 14.30
C SER A 140 1.64 -9.02 13.93
N GLU A 141 0.55 -9.30 14.66
CA GLU A 141 -0.68 -8.49 14.62
C GLU A 141 -0.39 -7.00 14.87
N GLU A 142 0.48 -6.70 15.83
CA GLU A 142 0.86 -5.32 16.14
C GLU A 142 1.45 -4.60 14.91
N ALA A 143 2.28 -5.27 14.12
CA ALA A 143 2.87 -4.68 12.92
C ALA A 143 1.79 -4.34 11.87
N LEU A 144 0.83 -5.23 11.64
CA LEU A 144 -0.30 -5.01 10.73
C LEU A 144 -1.15 -3.82 11.18
N LEU A 145 -1.57 -3.81 12.45
CA LEU A 145 -2.39 -2.74 13.01
C LEU A 145 -1.66 -1.39 12.93
N ASN A 146 -0.35 -1.37 13.23
CA ASN A 146 0.47 -0.17 13.09
C ASN A 146 0.53 0.33 11.64
N GLN A 147 0.67 -0.54 10.64
CA GLN A 147 0.64 -0.11 9.23
C GLN A 147 -0.70 0.51 8.86
N CYS A 148 -1.81 -0.10 9.31
CA CYS A 148 -3.14 0.42 9.02
C CYS A 148 -3.36 1.81 9.65
N LEU A 149 -2.96 1.97 10.91
CA LEU A 149 -3.04 3.25 11.64
C LEU A 149 -2.18 4.35 11.00
N LEU A 150 -0.96 4.00 10.55
CA LEU A 150 -0.06 4.94 9.88
C LEU A 150 -0.55 5.33 8.48
N CYS A 151 -1.21 4.41 7.79
CA CYS A 151 -1.74 4.65 6.45
C CYS A 151 -2.96 5.60 6.49
N GLY A 152 -3.89 5.36 7.42
CA GLY A 152 -5.01 6.28 7.67
C GLY A 152 -6.00 6.43 6.50
N THR A 153 -6.00 5.50 5.55
CA THR A 153 -6.99 5.42 4.49
C THR A 153 -8.19 4.60 4.92
N GLU A 154 -9.30 4.73 4.20
CA GLU A 154 -10.52 4.00 4.51
C GLU A 154 -10.34 2.48 4.38
N ILE A 155 -9.58 2.05 3.36
CA ILE A 155 -9.24 0.64 3.19
C ILE A 155 -8.40 0.13 4.37
N ALA A 156 -7.44 0.93 4.83
CA ALA A 156 -6.60 0.58 5.97
C ALA A 156 -7.41 0.47 7.27
N TYR A 157 -8.34 1.39 7.50
CA TYR A 157 -9.24 1.32 8.66
C TYR A 157 -10.18 0.13 8.61
N TYR A 158 -10.67 -0.21 7.42
CA TYR A 158 -11.51 -1.38 7.25
C TYR A 158 -10.72 -2.69 7.45
N THR A 159 -9.51 -2.81 6.89
CA THR A 159 -8.62 -3.95 7.14
C THR A 159 -8.31 -4.10 8.63
N MET A 160 -8.00 -3.00 9.32
CA MET A 160 -7.79 -2.99 10.77
C MET A 160 -9.03 -3.48 11.53
N PHE A 161 -10.22 -2.95 11.20
CA PHE A 161 -11.48 -3.37 11.82
C PHE A 161 -11.73 -4.87 11.66
N LYS A 162 -11.59 -5.37 10.43
CA LYS A 162 -11.76 -6.79 10.09
C LYS A 162 -10.78 -7.66 10.86
N HIS A 163 -9.52 -7.25 10.95
CA HIS A 163 -8.49 -8.00 11.68
C HIS A 163 -8.79 -8.07 13.19
N LEU A 164 -9.11 -6.93 13.82
CA LEU A 164 -9.47 -6.89 15.24
C LEU A 164 -10.68 -7.78 15.55
N LYS A 165 -11.68 -7.77 14.66
CA LYS A 165 -12.88 -8.59 14.80
C LYS A 165 -12.58 -10.08 14.63
N GLN A 166 -11.87 -10.47 13.57
CA GLN A 166 -11.62 -11.87 13.24
C GLN A 166 -10.78 -12.59 14.29
N ASN A 167 -9.92 -11.85 15.00
CA ASN A 167 -9.06 -12.40 16.04
C ASN A 167 -9.64 -12.25 17.45
N ASP A 168 -10.89 -11.76 17.58
CA ASP A 168 -11.51 -11.45 18.87
C ASP A 168 -10.56 -10.63 19.77
N ALA A 169 -10.03 -9.55 19.20
CA ALA A 169 -8.88 -8.83 19.77
C ALA A 169 -9.16 -8.38 21.21
N GLU A 170 -8.18 -8.58 22.07
CA GLU A 170 -8.27 -8.20 23.47
C GLU A 170 -8.59 -6.70 23.62
N ARG A 171 -9.36 -6.37 24.65
CA ARG A 171 -9.81 -5.00 24.94
C ARG A 171 -8.64 -4.01 24.95
N ASP A 172 -7.48 -4.39 25.46
CA ASP A 172 -6.30 -3.52 25.54
C ASP A 172 -5.71 -3.18 24.16
N VAL A 173 -5.76 -4.12 23.20
CA VAL A 173 -5.34 -3.90 21.82
C VAL A 173 -6.25 -2.88 21.15
N VAL A 174 -7.56 -3.05 21.31
CA VAL A 174 -8.57 -2.11 20.76
C VAL A 174 -8.40 -0.72 21.37
N VAL A 175 -8.23 -0.62 22.70
CA VAL A 175 -7.97 0.65 23.41
C VAL A 175 -6.70 1.33 22.91
N SER A 176 -5.63 0.56 22.66
CA SER A 176 -4.38 1.08 22.09
C SER A 176 -4.60 1.69 20.70
N CYS A 177 -5.35 1.01 19.84
CA CYS A 177 -5.72 1.51 18.51
C CYS A 177 -6.55 2.80 18.60
N ILE A 178 -7.57 2.84 19.46
CA ILE A 178 -8.39 4.05 19.71
C ILE A 178 -7.51 5.23 20.14
N LYS A 179 -6.60 5.02 21.09
CA LYS A 179 -5.67 6.08 21.55
C LYS A 179 -4.77 6.59 20.42
N LYS A 180 -4.29 5.70 19.54
CA LYS A 180 -3.48 6.09 18.37
C LYS A 180 -4.32 6.89 17.36
N LEU A 181 -5.55 6.47 17.09
CA LEU A 181 -6.48 7.20 16.20
C LEU A 181 -6.78 8.62 16.69
N ILE A 182 -7.09 8.78 17.99
CA ILE A 182 -7.36 10.09 18.59
C ILE A 182 -6.16 11.05 18.43
N LYS A 183 -4.93 10.52 18.53
CA LYS A 183 -3.70 11.31 18.36
C LYS A 183 -3.49 11.80 16.92
N THR A 184 -4.08 11.14 15.93
CA THR A 184 -4.00 11.54 14.52
C THR A 184 -4.73 12.85 14.24
N LYS A 185 -5.75 13.21 15.06
CA LYS A 185 -6.50 14.48 14.98
C LYS A 185 -7.14 14.75 13.60
N THR A 186 -7.67 13.72 12.96
CA THR A 186 -8.45 13.85 11.73
C THR A 186 -9.87 13.34 11.95
N ASP A 187 -10.84 13.91 11.26
CA ASP A 187 -12.26 13.54 11.41
C ASP A 187 -12.48 12.04 11.14
N LYS A 188 -11.83 11.50 10.09
CA LYS A 188 -11.89 10.06 9.79
C LYS A 188 -11.30 9.19 10.89
N ALA A 189 -10.18 9.60 11.50
CA ALA A 189 -9.61 8.86 12.62
C ALA A 189 -10.51 8.90 13.85
N PHE A 190 -11.16 10.04 14.13
CA PHE A 190 -12.15 10.14 15.20
C PHE A 190 -13.39 9.27 14.94
N ASN A 191 -13.91 9.27 13.70
CA ASN A 191 -15.00 8.38 13.31
C ASN A 191 -14.61 6.91 13.48
N MET A 192 -13.40 6.54 13.07
CA MET A 192 -12.90 5.18 13.26
C MET A 192 -12.74 4.83 14.75
N ALA A 193 -12.28 5.76 15.58
CA ALA A 193 -12.19 5.56 17.02
C ALA A 193 -13.58 5.33 17.65
N SER A 194 -14.60 6.11 17.23
CA SER A 194 -16.00 5.89 17.62
C SER A 194 -16.54 4.52 17.18
N VAL A 195 -16.19 4.09 15.96
CA VAL A 195 -16.55 2.76 15.43
C VAL A 195 -16.00 1.67 16.34
N LEU A 196 -14.70 1.70 16.65
CA LEU A 196 -14.08 0.72 17.53
C LEU A 196 -14.67 0.75 18.95
N GLN A 197 -14.90 1.93 19.52
CA GLN A 197 -15.50 2.06 20.85
C GLN A 197 -16.87 1.40 20.93
N SER A 198 -17.72 1.67 19.94
CA SER A 198 -19.10 1.20 19.96
C SER A 198 -19.19 -0.29 19.62
N TYR A 199 -18.38 -0.77 18.67
CA TYR A 199 -18.42 -2.16 18.22
C TYR A 199 -17.85 -3.14 19.25
N PHE A 200 -16.73 -2.77 19.89
CA PHE A 200 -16.04 -3.62 20.88
C PHE A 200 -16.45 -3.33 22.34
N ASP A 201 -17.52 -2.54 22.54
CA ASP A 201 -18.04 -2.14 23.85
C ASP A 201 -16.95 -1.59 24.81
N VAL A 202 -16.11 -0.69 24.29
CA VAL A 202 -15.02 -0.07 25.06
C VAL A 202 -15.52 1.23 25.70
N GLU A 203 -15.25 1.40 26.99
CA GLU A 203 -15.53 2.65 27.71
C GLU A 203 -15.07 3.90 26.95
N LYS A 204 -15.95 4.91 26.95
CA LYS A 204 -15.74 6.17 26.24
C LYS A 204 -14.41 6.81 26.63
N GLN A 205 -13.53 6.95 25.65
CA GLN A 205 -12.27 7.67 25.83
C GLN A 205 -12.50 9.17 25.58
N HIS A 206 -11.88 10.02 26.41
CA HIS A 206 -11.94 11.48 26.23
C HIS A 206 -11.36 11.89 24.86
N GLY A 207 -12.07 12.77 24.13
CA GLY A 207 -11.65 13.26 22.82
C GLY A 207 -12.32 12.60 21.62
N VAL A 208 -13.18 11.59 21.83
CA VAL A 208 -14.02 11.01 20.78
C VAL A 208 -15.38 11.70 20.79
N TYR A 209 -15.59 12.64 19.85
CA TYR A 209 -16.80 13.48 19.84
C TYR A 209 -17.65 13.37 18.57
N ALA A 210 -17.30 12.54 17.58
CA ALA A 210 -17.87 12.70 16.24
C ALA A 210 -19.04 11.75 15.92
N LEU A 211 -18.89 10.44 16.11
CA LEU A 211 -19.86 9.46 15.60
C LEU A 211 -20.60 8.75 16.73
N LYS A 212 -21.94 8.85 16.75
CA LYS A 212 -22.83 7.99 17.54
C LYS A 212 -23.41 6.93 16.61
N LEU A 213 -23.17 5.66 16.94
CA LEU A 213 -23.66 4.54 16.16
C LEU A 213 -24.94 3.99 16.79
N GLU A 214 -25.97 3.85 15.98
CA GLU A 214 -27.18 3.15 16.41
C GLU A 214 -26.97 1.62 16.37
N PRO A 215 -27.67 0.83 17.20
CA PRO A 215 -27.47 -0.63 17.27
C PRO A 215 -27.60 -1.35 15.92
N TYR A 216 -28.50 -0.89 15.05
CA TYR A 216 -28.67 -1.49 13.73
C TYR A 216 -27.44 -1.25 12.82
N GLU A 217 -26.68 -0.18 13.06
CA GLU A 217 -25.51 0.23 12.26
C GLU A 217 -24.30 -0.63 12.56
N MET A 218 -24.24 -1.20 13.76
CA MET A 218 -23.23 -2.20 14.13
C MET A 218 -23.33 -3.45 13.24
N ASN A 219 -24.55 -3.92 12.96
CA ASN A 219 -24.78 -5.04 12.04
C ASN A 219 -24.42 -4.70 10.59
N TYR A 220 -24.47 -3.41 10.22
CA TYR A 220 -24.16 -2.94 8.88
C TYR A 220 -22.65 -2.80 8.64
N LEU A 221 -21.87 -2.41 9.66
CA LEU A 221 -20.40 -2.35 9.59
C LEU A 221 -19.77 -3.66 9.12
N ASP A 222 -20.41 -4.76 9.48
CA ASP A 222 -19.94 -6.13 9.20
C ASP A 222 -20.30 -6.67 7.82
N SER A 223 -21.22 -6.00 7.13
CA SER A 223 -21.84 -6.56 5.93
C SER A 223 -20.98 -6.48 4.68
N SER A 224 -20.21 -5.39 4.52
CA SER A 224 -19.29 -5.19 3.40
C SER A 224 -18.44 -3.94 3.63
N TYR A 225 -17.31 -3.86 2.92
CA TYR A 225 -16.51 -2.63 2.83
C TYR A 225 -17.36 -1.40 2.46
N LYS A 226 -18.27 -1.52 1.48
CA LYS A 226 -19.14 -0.42 1.04
C LYS A 226 -20.02 0.10 2.18
N THR A 227 -20.55 -0.78 3.01
CA THR A 227 -21.39 -0.38 4.14
C THR A 227 -20.57 0.25 5.25
N PHE A 228 -19.38 -0.30 5.53
CA PHE A 228 -18.42 0.30 6.45
C PHE A 228 -18.07 1.74 6.05
N LEU A 229 -17.77 1.98 4.76
CA LEU A 229 -17.48 3.31 4.24
C LEU A 229 -18.62 4.30 4.47
N LYS A 230 -19.88 3.88 4.30
CA LYS A 230 -21.04 4.74 4.55
C LYS A 230 -21.11 5.19 6.01
N VAL A 231 -20.69 4.34 6.94
CA VAL A 231 -20.67 4.67 8.36
C VAL A 231 -19.48 5.57 8.68
N LEU A 232 -18.29 5.20 8.22
CA LEU A 232 -17.05 5.93 8.47
C LEU A 232 -17.06 7.36 7.92
N ASN A 233 -17.69 7.58 6.77
CA ASN A 233 -17.74 8.88 6.08
C ASN A 233 -18.97 9.73 6.43
N ARG A 234 -19.75 9.36 7.46
CA ARG A 234 -20.80 10.23 7.98
C ARG A 234 -20.18 11.44 8.66
N ILE A 235 -20.65 12.61 8.24
CA ILE A 235 -20.40 13.92 8.85
C ILE A 235 -21.73 14.36 9.45
#